data_AF-A0A9N7BAX2-F1
#
_entry.id   AF-A0A9N7BAX2-F1
#
_cell.length_a   1.000
_cell.length_b   1.000
_cell.length_c   1.000
_cell.angle_alpha   90.00
_cell.angle_beta   90.00
_cell.angle_gamma   90.00
#
_symmetry.space_group_name_H-M   'P 1'
#
loop_
_entity.id
_entity.type
_entity.pdbx_description
1 polymer ?
#
loop_
_entity_poly.entity_id
_entity_poly.type
_entity_poly.pdbx_seq_one_letter_code
_entity_poly.pdbx_strand_id
1 'polypeptide(L)'
;MFSNWNIFLNYKNFTINQEIKNKLNLYYQILIEENQKYNLTRITELNEVFEKHFLDSLLFVEQFQIIDQKIADIGTGAGFPGIVLKIFFPNIKLTLIKSNNKKVNFFKILSSKVKFKWCWNFK
;
A
#
# COMPACT_ATOMS: atom_id res chain seq x y z
N MET A 1 1.33 10.33 14.17
CA MET A 1 2.08 10.05 12.93
C MET A 1 3.17 9.04 13.26
N PHE A 2 3.52 8.17 12.32
CA PHE A 2 4.59 7.18 12.54
C PHE A 2 5.96 7.87 12.66
N SER A 3 6.74 7.45 13.65
CA SER A 3 8.04 8.05 13.99
C SER A 3 9.23 7.13 13.70
N ASN A 4 9.06 5.81 13.77
CA ASN A 4 10.15 4.84 13.64
C ASN A 4 10.47 4.49 12.17
N TRP A 5 10.85 5.47 11.36
CA TRP A 5 11.14 5.27 9.94
C TRP A 5 12.36 4.39 9.64
N ASN A 6 13.20 4.15 10.65
CA ASN A 6 14.40 3.34 10.53
C ASN A 6 14.09 1.89 10.13
N ILE A 7 12.86 1.40 10.36
CA ILE A 7 12.45 0.06 9.92
C ILE A 7 12.60 -0.15 8.41
N PHE A 8 12.47 0.91 7.59
CA PHE A 8 12.63 0.81 6.13
C PHE A 8 14.09 0.97 5.68
N LEU A 9 14.91 1.67 6.47
CA LEU A 9 16.30 2.00 6.10
C LEU A 9 17.25 0.82 6.23
N ASN A 10 16.85 -0.23 6.94
CA ASN A 10 17.64 -1.45 7.10
C ASN A 10 17.76 -2.27 5.80
N TYR A 11 17.04 -1.87 4.74
CA TYR A 11 16.88 -2.65 3.51
C TYR A 11 17.37 -1.83 2.32
N LYS A 12 18.23 -2.45 1.49
CA LYS A 12 19.07 -1.72 0.51
C LYS A 12 18.28 -1.09 -0.65
N ASN A 13 17.08 -1.60 -0.92
CA ASN A 13 16.30 -1.20 -2.10
C ASN A 13 15.24 -0.12 -1.78
N PHE A 14 15.22 0.42 -0.55
CA PHE A 14 14.23 1.41 -0.14
C PHE A 14 14.85 2.78 0.09
N THR A 15 14.37 3.76 -0.68
CA THR A 15 14.59 5.17 -0.36
C THR A 15 13.32 5.73 0.26
N ILE A 16 13.41 6.33 1.46
CA ILE A 16 12.26 6.91 2.15
C ILE A 16 12.36 8.43 2.23
N ASN A 17 11.68 9.11 1.30
CA ASN A 17 11.60 10.56 1.26
C ASN A 17 10.32 11.07 1.96
N GLN A 18 10.19 12.39 2.07
CA GLN A 18 9.05 13.01 2.74
C GLN A 18 7.71 12.70 2.05
N GLU A 19 7.70 12.55 0.72
CA GLU A 19 6.51 12.22 -0.04
C GLU A 19 5.99 10.82 0.31
N ILE A 20 6.87 9.82 0.34
CA ILE A 20 6.53 8.45 0.75
C ILE A 20 6.01 8.44 2.19
N LYS A 21 6.68 9.16 3.12
CA LYS A 21 6.25 9.25 4.52
C LYS A 21 4.84 9.83 4.63
N ASN A 22 4.54 10.89 3.88
CA ASN A 22 3.23 11.51 3.86
C ASN A 22 2.17 10.56 3.28
N LYS A 23 2.48 9.86 2.19
CA LYS A 23 1.58 8.91 1.54
C LYS A 23 1.27 7.69 2.42
N LEU A 24 2.26 7.13 3.12
CA LEU A 24 2.04 6.01 4.04
C LEU A 24 1.24 6.42 5.27
N ASN A 25 1.50 7.61 5.85
CA ASN A 25 0.67 8.12 6.95
C ASN A 25 -0.78 8.34 6.51
N LEU A 26 -0.99 8.93 5.33
CA LEU A 26 -2.33 9.15 4.77
C LEU A 26 -3.04 7.83 4.48
N TYR A 27 -2.31 6.83 3.95
CA TYR A 27 -2.83 5.48 3.76
C TYR A 27 -3.25 4.87 5.10
N TYR A 28 -2.40 4.93 6.13
CA TYR A 28 -2.76 4.45 7.48
C TYR A 28 -4.04 5.13 8.01
N GLN A 29 -4.16 6.46 7.90
CA GLN A 29 -5.34 7.19 8.37
C GLN A 29 -6.61 6.68 7.67
N ILE A 30 -6.60 6.60 6.34
CA ILE A 30 -7.74 6.11 5.55
C ILE A 30 -8.04 4.63 5.86
N LEU A 31 -7.00 3.81 6.05
CA LEU A 31 -7.13 2.41 6.43
C LEU A 31 -7.92 2.27 7.72
N ILE A 32 -7.55 3.00 8.78
CA ILE A 32 -8.22 2.93 10.09
C ILE A 32 -9.64 3.47 10.02
N GLU A 33 -9.85 4.62 9.36
CA GLU A 33 -11.19 5.20 9.15
C GLU A 33 -12.14 4.23 8.45
N GLU A 34 -11.68 3.59 7.38
CA GLU A 34 -12.50 2.70 6.57
C GLU A 34 -12.57 1.27 7.13
N ASN A 35 -11.63 0.88 8.00
CA ASN A 35 -11.65 -0.43 8.67
C ASN A 35 -12.92 -0.59 9.52
N GLN A 36 -13.39 0.49 10.15
CA GLN A 36 -14.63 0.51 10.93
C GLN A 36 -15.87 0.13 10.11
N LYS A 37 -15.84 0.38 8.79
CA LYS A 37 -16.96 0.12 7.87
C LYS A 37 -16.86 -1.25 7.20
N TYR A 38 -15.64 -1.70 6.90
CA TYR A 38 -15.42 -2.79 5.96
C TYR A 38 -14.61 -3.97 6.49
N ASN A 39 -14.12 -3.92 7.74
CA ASN A 39 -13.26 -4.95 8.32
C ASN A 39 -12.13 -5.34 7.35
N LEU A 40 -11.31 -4.35 7.01
CA LEU A 40 -10.21 -4.43 6.05
C LEU A 40 -9.04 -5.27 6.58
N THR A 41 -8.69 -5.10 7.86
CA THR A 41 -7.57 -5.76 8.55
C THR A 41 -7.90 -5.97 10.04
N ARG A 42 -7.31 -7.01 10.64
CA ARG A 42 -7.33 -7.22 12.10
C ARG A 42 -6.24 -6.41 12.82
N ILE A 43 -5.16 -6.07 12.12
CA ILE A 43 -4.05 -5.26 12.65
C ILE A 43 -4.38 -3.79 12.42
N THR A 44 -4.53 -3.03 13.50
CA THR A 44 -4.88 -1.60 13.47
C THR A 44 -3.87 -0.71 14.19
N GLU A 45 -3.00 -1.27 15.03
CA GLU A 45 -2.00 -0.50 15.75
C GLU A 45 -0.98 0.09 14.80
N LEU A 46 -0.65 1.38 14.99
CA LEU A 46 0.17 2.16 14.06
C LEU A 46 1.49 1.47 13.73
N ASN A 47 2.25 1.08 14.75
CA ASN A 47 3.56 0.44 14.54
C ASN A 47 3.41 -0.92 13.84
N GLU A 48 2.41 -1.70 14.23
CA GLU A 48 2.17 -3.01 13.62
C GLU A 48 1.71 -2.90 12.16
N VAL A 49 0.90 -1.91 11.79
CA VAL A 49 0.53 -1.70 10.39
C VAL A 49 1.77 -1.34 9.57
N PHE A 50 2.62 -0.48 10.09
CA PHE A 50 3.85 -0.09 9.39
C PHE A 50 4.82 -1.25 9.21
N GLU A 51 4.93 -2.14 10.20
CA GLU A 51 5.84 -3.29 10.14
C GLU A 51 5.22 -4.48 9.39
N LYS A 52 4.05 -4.95 9.82
CA LYS A 52 3.43 -6.20 9.32
C LYS A 52 2.66 -6.04 8.03
N HIS A 53 2.30 -4.82 7.63
CA HIS A 53 1.66 -4.57 6.33
C HIS A 53 2.57 -3.78 5.40
N PHE A 54 3.02 -2.59 5.79
CA PHE A 54 3.75 -1.73 4.85
C PHE A 54 5.17 -2.24 4.58
N LEU A 55 5.96 -2.53 5.61
CA LEU A 55 7.30 -3.07 5.41
C LEU A 55 7.25 -4.48 4.79
N ASP A 56 6.39 -5.36 5.31
CA ASP A 56 6.22 -6.73 4.77
C ASP A 56 5.87 -6.73 3.27
N SER A 57 5.03 -5.78 2.82
CA SER A 57 4.69 -5.60 1.40
C SER A 57 5.89 -5.31 0.49
N LEU A 58 7.02 -4.90 1.05
CA LEU A 58 8.21 -4.53 0.30
C LEU A 58 9.30 -5.60 0.36
N LEU A 59 9.33 -6.47 1.36
CA LEU A 59 10.47 -7.37 1.62
C LEU A 59 10.88 -8.22 0.40
N PHE A 60 9.92 -8.65 -0.42
CA PHE A 60 10.25 -9.46 -1.60
C PHE A 60 11.09 -8.69 -2.63
N VAL A 61 10.97 -7.35 -2.71
CA VAL A 61 11.72 -6.56 -3.69
C VAL A 61 13.19 -6.37 -3.30
N GLU A 62 13.61 -6.84 -2.13
CA GLU A 62 15.03 -6.99 -1.81
C GLU A 62 15.73 -7.95 -2.76
N GLN A 63 15.02 -9.00 -3.19
CA GLN A 63 15.54 -10.04 -4.07
C GLN A 63 15.17 -9.80 -5.54
N PHE A 64 14.23 -8.89 -5.83
CA PHE A 64 13.73 -8.62 -7.16
C PHE A 64 13.73 -7.13 -7.48
N GLN A 65 14.44 -6.75 -8.55
CA GLN A 65 14.46 -5.37 -9.00
C GLN A 65 13.13 -5.01 -9.68
N ILE A 66 12.44 -3.99 -9.16
CA ILE A 66 11.24 -3.44 -9.76
C ILE A 66 11.63 -2.26 -10.66
N ILE A 67 11.39 -2.41 -11.97
CA ILE A 67 11.61 -1.40 -13.01
C ILE A 67 10.40 -1.42 -13.95
N ASP A 68 9.49 -0.48 -13.75
CA ASP A 68 8.36 -0.16 -14.65
C ASP A 68 7.48 -1.36 -15.09
N GLN A 69 7.47 -2.47 -14.32
CA GLN A 69 6.73 -3.67 -14.72
C GLN A 69 5.20 -3.50 -14.56
N LYS A 70 4.46 -4.36 -15.26
CA LYS A 70 3.04 -4.60 -14.99
C LYS A 70 2.92 -5.60 -13.86
N ILE A 71 2.23 -5.21 -12.78
CA ILE A 71 2.07 -6.03 -11.58
C ILE A 71 0.58 -6.26 -11.36
N ALA A 72 0.19 -7.51 -11.17
CA ALA A 72 -1.16 -7.89 -10.75
C ALA A 72 -1.11 -8.37 -9.29
N ASP A 73 -1.88 -7.73 -8.42
CA ASP A 73 -2.04 -8.12 -7.03
C ASP A 73 -3.43 -8.76 -6.86
N ILE A 74 -3.42 -10.08 -6.72
CA ILE A 74 -4.61 -10.93 -6.64
C ILE A 74 -4.95 -11.16 -5.18
N GLY A 75 -6.17 -10.79 -4.78
CA GLY A 75 -6.59 -10.97 -3.39
C GLY A 75 -6.01 -9.92 -2.45
N THR A 76 -5.61 -8.76 -2.98
CA THR A 76 -4.99 -7.58 -2.33
C THR A 76 -5.55 -7.12 -0.98
N GLY A 77 -6.71 -7.62 -0.53
CA GLY A 77 -7.22 -7.29 0.81
C GLY A 77 -7.45 -5.78 0.96
N ALA A 78 -6.69 -5.14 1.84
CA ALA A 78 -6.72 -3.69 2.07
C ALA A 78 -5.73 -2.91 1.17
N GLY A 79 -5.25 -3.50 0.08
CA GLY A 79 -4.29 -2.90 -0.86
C GLY A 79 -2.85 -3.40 -0.70
N PHE A 80 -2.65 -4.51 0.00
CA PHE A 80 -1.33 -5.09 0.25
C PHE A 80 -1.10 -6.30 -0.66
N PRO A 81 0.08 -6.44 -1.28
CA PRO A 81 1.21 -5.48 -1.26
C PRO A 81 1.10 -4.33 -2.26
N GLY A 82 0.15 -4.38 -3.20
CA GLY A 82 0.14 -3.58 -4.42
C GLY A 82 0.23 -2.06 -4.23
N ILE A 83 -0.56 -1.48 -3.32
CA ILE A 83 -0.58 -0.02 -3.12
C ILE A 83 0.72 0.48 -2.49
N VAL A 84 1.28 -0.29 -1.57
CA VAL A 84 2.57 0.03 -0.98
C VAL A 84 3.65 0.02 -2.05
N LEU A 85 3.65 -0.98 -2.93
CA LEU A 85 4.55 -1.01 -4.08
C LEU A 85 4.36 0.20 -4.99
N LYS A 86 3.13 0.63 -5.25
CA LYS A 86 2.86 1.83 -6.07
C LYS A 86 3.36 3.12 -5.43
N ILE A 87 3.42 3.18 -4.10
CA ILE A 87 3.99 4.32 -3.35
C ILE A 87 5.51 4.38 -3.55
N PHE A 88 6.21 3.24 -3.44
CA PHE A 88 7.68 3.20 -3.56
C PHE A 88 8.17 3.19 -5.01
N PHE A 89 7.40 2.59 -5.92
CA PHE A 89 7.73 2.43 -7.32
C PHE A 89 6.63 3.08 -8.18
N PRO A 90 6.58 4.41 -8.27
CA PRO A 90 5.45 5.13 -8.87
C PRO A 90 5.20 4.79 -10.35
N ASN A 91 6.20 4.27 -11.05
CA ASN A 91 6.11 3.94 -12.46
C ASN A 91 5.48 2.56 -12.76
N ILE A 92 5.31 1.68 -11.77
CA ILE A 92 4.70 0.36 -12.00
C ILE A 92 3.28 0.50 -12.53
N LYS A 93 2.87 -0.40 -13.41
CA LYS A 93 1.49 -0.52 -13.88
C LYS A 93 0.77 -1.56 -13.02
N LEU A 94 0.26 -1.11 -11.88
CA LEU A 94 -0.43 -1.96 -10.92
C LEU A 94 -1.89 -2.22 -11.33
N THR A 95 -2.31 -3.48 -11.26
CA THR A 95 -3.71 -3.93 -11.34
C THR A 95 -4.06 -4.64 -10.02
N LEU A 96 -5.06 -4.14 -9.29
CA LEU A 96 -5.60 -4.82 -8.12
C LEU A 96 -6.80 -5.67 -8.52
N ILE A 97 -6.73 -6.98 -8.25
CA ILE A 97 -7.79 -7.94 -8.58
C ILE A 97 -8.49 -8.37 -7.29
N LYS A 98 -9.80 -8.12 -7.21
CA LYS A 98 -10.60 -8.39 -6.01
C LYS A 98 -12.03 -8.80 -6.33
N SER A 99 -12.51 -9.83 -5.64
CA SER A 99 -13.87 -10.39 -5.78
C SER A 99 -14.96 -9.65 -4.97
N ASN A 100 -14.59 -8.85 -3.97
CA ASN A 100 -15.55 -8.20 -3.07
C ASN A 100 -15.74 -6.70 -3.36
N ASN A 101 -16.90 -6.36 -3.93
CA ASN A 101 -17.31 -5.02 -4.32
C ASN A 101 -17.39 -4.01 -3.17
N LYS A 102 -17.67 -4.41 -1.92
CA LYS A 102 -17.74 -3.46 -0.79
C LYS A 102 -16.39 -2.80 -0.52
N LYS A 103 -15.31 -3.56 -0.66
CA LYS A 103 -13.94 -3.09 -0.43
C LYS A 103 -13.34 -2.35 -1.63
N VAL A 104 -14.08 -2.26 -2.74
CA VAL A 104 -13.69 -1.43 -3.90
C VAL A 104 -13.80 0.06 -3.57
N ASN A 105 -14.78 0.45 -2.76
CA ASN A 105 -14.98 1.85 -2.40
C ASN A 105 -13.78 2.42 -1.63
N PHE A 106 -13.22 1.62 -0.73
CA PHE A 106 -11.97 1.93 -0.04
C PHE A 106 -10.84 2.29 -1.03
N PHE A 107 -10.66 1.50 -2.10
CA PHE A 107 -9.63 1.79 -3.12
C PHE A 107 -9.90 3.07 -3.90
N LYS A 108 -11.16 3.40 -4.18
CA LYS A 108 -11.53 4.68 -4.81
C LYS A 108 -11.16 5.88 -3.93
N ILE A 109 -11.44 5.80 -2.63
CA ILE A 109 -11.10 6.85 -1.66
C ILE A 109 -9.57 6.96 -1.52
N LEU A 110 -8.89 5.83 -1.39
CA LEU A 110 -7.44 5.81 -1.20
C LEU A 110 -6.70 6.31 -2.43
N SER A 111 -7.04 5.84 -3.63
CA SER A 111 -6.42 6.28 -4.88
C SER A 111 -6.61 7.78 -5.13
N SER A 112 -7.80 8.33 -4.83
CA SER A 112 -8.06 9.76 -5.00
C SER A 112 -7.24 10.62 -4.01
N LYS A 113 -7.17 10.21 -2.74
CA LYS A 113 -6.45 10.96 -1.69
C LYS A 113 -4.94 10.87 -1.83
N VAL A 114 -4.39 9.71 -2.17
CA VAL A 114 -2.94 9.50 -2.33
C VAL A 114 -2.44 9.96 -3.72
N LYS A 115 -3.36 10.41 -4.60
CA LYS A 115 -3.10 11.02 -5.92
C LYS A 115 -2.32 10.13 -6.87
N PHE A 116 -2.75 8.89 -7.06
CA PHE A 116 -2.16 7.98 -8.06
C PHE A 116 -3.03 7.87 -9.31
N LYS A 117 -2.38 7.77 -10.48
CA LYS A 117 -3.06 7.43 -11.75
C LYS A 117 -3.24 5.91 -11.82
N TRP A 118 -4.48 5.45 -11.93
CA TRP A 118 -4.87 4.03 -11.88
C TRP A 118 -5.48 3.55 -13.19
N CYS A 119 -5.22 2.29 -13.54
CA CYS A 119 -5.96 1.56 -14.55
C CYS A 119 -6.95 0.62 -13.83
N TRP A 120 -8.25 0.88 -13.96
CA TRP A 120 -9.29 0.05 -13.38
C TRP A 120 -9.54 -1.19 -14.24
N ASN A 121 -9.60 -2.37 -13.63
CA ASN A 121 -10.24 -3.56 -14.18
C ASN A 121 -10.94 -4.29 -13.05
N PHE A 122 -12.24 -4.05 -12.88
CA PHE A 122 -13.10 -4.89 -12.06
C PHE A 122 -13.69 -5.96 -12.96
N LYS A 123 -13.43 -7.24 -12.63
CA LYS A 123 -14.23 -8.36 -13.12
C LYS A 123 -14.98 -8.94 -11.93
#